data_AF-A0A0L9TCZ7-F1
#
_entry.id   AF-A0A0L9TCZ7-F1
#
_cell.length_a   1.000
_cell.length_b   1.000
_cell.length_c   1.000
_cell.angle_alpha   90.00
_cell.angle_beta   90.00
_cell.angle_gamma   90.00
#
_symmetry.space_group_name_H-M   'P 1'
#
loop_
_entity.id
_entity.type
_entity.pdbx_description
1 polymer ?
#
loop_
_entity_poly.entity_id
_entity_poly.type
_entity_poly.pdbx_seq_one_letter_code
_entity_poly.pdbx_strand_id
1 'polypeptide(L)'
;MKENVIISKYALLKLFPFIIRKGIRDRLKIPKLERNFIFESAISHLSEYALKGGAQLYVPAGKWLTSHFTIYLHKDAVLLASQDMSEWPVLKLTPIVWQRKRRSCWKVIRLVCGLLLVTLLSSEVAESRKSKSVGTSFEYKAINCRAYSASLTDFGGVGDGKTSNTKVFKSAISHLSEYASKGGAQLYVPAGKWLTGSFSLTSHFTLYLHKDAVLLASQDISEWPAIEPLPSYGRGRDAAAGRYTSLIFGTNLTDVIVTGDNGTIDGQGAFWWQKFHKKQLKYTRPYLIELMFSDKIQISNLTLLNSPSWNVHPVYSSDIIIKGLTIIATVPSPNTDGINPDSCTNTRIEDCYIVSGDDCIAVKSGWDQYGIKFGWPTKQLVIRRLTCISPESAAIALGSEMSGGIQDVRAEDITAIHTESGVRIKTAIGRGGYVKDIYVKGMTLHTMKWVFWMTGSYGSHADSHYDPKALPEIKGINYRDVVADNVTMAARLEGISSDPFTGICIANVTINMAAKAKKQPWTCTDIEGTTSGVTPKPCNSLPDQGQENIKACDFPTDDLPIDSLKLKKCAYRIKHA
;
A
#
# COMPACT_ATOMS: atom_id res chain seq x y z
N MET A 1 57.35 11.03 -0.32
CA MET A 1 57.65 11.62 -1.65
C MET A 1 56.38 12.24 -2.18
N LYS A 2 56.50 13.49 -2.67
CA LYS A 2 55.62 14.30 -3.53
C LYS A 2 54.64 13.46 -4.39
N GLU A 3 53.42 13.84 -4.76
CA GLU A 3 52.77 15.14 -4.97
C GLU A 3 51.28 14.92 -5.33
N ASN A 4 50.47 15.96 -5.08
CA ASN A 4 49.31 16.44 -5.87
C ASN A 4 47.97 15.69 -5.94
N VAL A 5 47.07 16.25 -5.13
CA VAL A 5 45.62 16.39 -5.29
C VAL A 5 45.28 17.24 -6.53
N ILE A 6 44.35 16.78 -7.37
CA ILE A 6 43.46 17.64 -8.18
C ILE A 6 42.04 17.15 -7.95
N ILE A 7 41.31 17.82 -7.06
CA ILE A 7 39.85 17.77 -7.00
C ILE A 7 39.35 19.05 -7.64
N SER A 8 38.86 18.95 -8.88
CA SER A 8 38.12 20.05 -9.50
C SER A 8 36.72 20.14 -8.90
N LYS A 9 36.47 21.31 -8.30
CA LYS A 9 35.22 21.88 -7.81
C LYS A 9 33.98 21.46 -8.61
N TYR A 10 32.93 21.03 -7.90
CA TYR A 10 31.57 21.62 -7.89
C TYR A 10 30.55 20.61 -7.34
N ALA A 11 30.67 20.26 -6.06
CA ALA A 11 29.59 19.66 -5.29
C ALA A 11 29.86 19.88 -3.79
N LEU A 12 29.57 21.07 -3.28
CA LEU A 12 29.27 21.35 -1.86
C LEU A 12 29.15 22.87 -1.69
N LEU A 13 27.96 23.39 -1.98
CA LEU A 13 27.51 24.69 -1.51
C LEU A 13 25.99 24.69 -1.52
N LYS A 14 25.39 24.43 -0.35
CA LYS A 14 24.27 25.18 0.23
C LYS A 14 23.67 24.42 1.42
N LEU A 15 24.39 24.44 2.54
CA LEU A 15 23.79 24.48 3.87
C LEU A 15 24.42 25.69 4.59
N PHE A 16 23.61 26.75 4.66
CA PHE A 16 23.64 27.97 5.49
C PHE A 16 24.97 28.65 5.87
N PRO A 17 25.01 29.99 5.76
CA PRO A 17 25.08 30.76 7.01
C PRO A 17 24.25 32.05 6.97
N PHE A 18 23.60 32.42 8.08
CA PHE A 18 23.47 33.80 8.54
C PHE A 18 22.75 33.85 9.89
N ILE A 19 23.45 34.16 10.99
CA ILE A 19 23.02 35.10 12.05
C ILE A 19 24.30 35.66 12.71
N ILE A 20 24.45 36.99 12.70
CA ILE A 20 24.73 37.85 13.87
C ILE A 20 24.82 39.32 13.38
N ARG A 21 23.90 40.17 13.86
CA ARG A 21 24.24 41.44 14.56
C ARG A 21 23.01 42.16 15.13
N LYS A 22 23.15 42.55 16.41
CA LYS A 22 22.39 43.53 17.23
C LYS A 22 20.91 43.21 17.44
N GLY A 23 20.34 43.15 18.65
CA GLY A 23 20.75 43.60 19.97
C GLY A 23 19.48 44.08 20.66
N ILE A 24 19.22 43.64 21.89
CA ILE A 24 18.45 44.32 22.96
C ILE A 24 18.38 43.34 24.16
N ARG A 25 18.75 43.87 25.32
CA ARG A 25 18.66 43.26 26.64
C ARG A 25 17.20 43.29 27.14
N ASP A 26 16.72 42.23 27.77
CA ASP A 26 16.44 42.20 29.22
C ASP A 26 15.64 40.95 29.65
N ARG A 27 16.09 40.38 30.78
CA ARG A 27 15.32 39.72 31.86
C ARG A 27 14.47 38.48 31.55
N LEU A 28 14.96 37.29 31.94
CA LEU A 28 14.57 36.58 33.18
C LEU A 28 15.23 35.19 33.26
N LYS A 29 15.44 34.76 34.51
CA LYS A 29 16.38 33.74 35.00
C LYS A 29 15.95 32.29 34.72
N ILE A 30 16.88 31.44 34.26
CA ILE A 30 16.92 29.99 34.57
C ILE A 30 18.39 29.58 34.83
N PRO A 31 18.71 28.81 35.89
CA PRO A 31 20.08 28.43 36.27
C PRO A 31 20.75 27.45 35.30
N LYS A 32 22.09 27.50 35.30
CA LYS A 32 23.00 26.90 34.32
C LYS A 32 23.52 25.55 34.83
N LEU A 33 23.44 24.54 33.95
CA LEU A 33 24.27 23.34 33.95
C LEU A 33 25.75 23.74 33.89
N GLU A 34 26.61 23.09 34.69
CA GLU A 34 28.04 23.07 34.38
C GLU A 34 28.30 22.10 33.21
N ARG A 35 28.96 22.67 32.20
CA ARG A 35 29.61 22.01 31.07
C ARG A 35 30.80 21.20 31.58
N ASN A 36 30.95 19.96 31.11
CA ASN A 36 32.13 19.44 30.38
C ASN A 36 32.02 17.92 30.19
N PHE A 37 32.72 17.41 29.17
CA PHE A 37 32.74 16.03 28.61
C PHE A 37 31.79 15.77 27.44
N ILE A 38 32.13 16.39 26.30
CA ILE A 38 31.95 15.78 24.97
C ILE A 38 33.35 15.61 24.40
N PHE A 39 33.93 14.42 24.54
CA PHE A 39 35.00 13.87 23.70
C PHE A 39 35.25 12.43 24.18
N GLU A 40 34.37 11.50 23.80
CA GLU A 40 34.69 10.08 23.69
C GLU A 40 33.55 9.33 22.98
N SER A 41 33.90 8.29 22.22
CA SER A 41 33.03 7.42 21.41
C SER A 41 32.64 7.90 20.01
N ALA A 42 33.65 8.23 19.21
CA ALA A 42 33.59 8.09 17.75
C ALA A 42 34.97 7.70 17.19
N ILE A 43 35.53 6.58 17.70
CA ILE A 43 36.56 5.72 17.08
C ILE A 43 36.63 4.46 17.96
N SER A 44 35.80 3.47 17.65
CA SER A 44 36.11 2.03 17.73
C SER A 44 34.95 1.30 17.03
N HIS A 45 35.24 0.15 16.41
CA HIS A 45 34.32 -0.67 15.58
C HIS A 45 34.24 -0.32 14.09
N LEU A 46 35.41 -0.11 13.49
CA LEU A 46 35.66 -0.32 12.06
C LEU A 46 36.54 -1.57 11.82
N SER A 47 36.22 -2.67 12.50
CA SER A 47 36.94 -3.95 12.30
C SER A 47 36.12 -5.17 12.71
N GLU A 48 34.94 -5.41 12.10
CA GLU A 48 34.33 -6.75 12.09
C GLU A 48 33.18 -6.93 11.08
N TYR A 49 33.35 -6.49 9.83
CA TYR A 49 32.42 -6.85 8.73
C TYR A 49 33.15 -7.22 7.44
N ALA A 50 34.31 -7.85 7.59
CA ALA A 50 35.06 -8.43 6.48
C ALA A 50 35.46 -9.88 6.79
N LEU A 51 34.52 -10.71 7.25
CA LEU A 51 34.65 -12.16 7.26
C LEU A 51 33.24 -12.78 7.24
N LYS A 52 32.97 -13.57 6.19
CA LYS A 52 31.78 -14.41 5.90
C LYS A 52 30.61 -13.74 5.16
N GLY A 53 30.63 -13.89 3.83
CA GLY A 53 29.54 -14.55 3.11
C GLY A 53 28.40 -13.69 2.54
N GLY A 54 28.50 -13.36 1.25
CA GLY A 54 27.38 -13.43 0.31
C GLY A 54 26.36 -12.30 0.31
N ALA A 55 26.68 -11.17 -0.31
CA ALA A 55 25.68 -10.22 -0.79
C ALA A 55 25.73 -10.15 -2.32
N GLN A 56 24.67 -10.61 -3.00
CA GLN A 56 24.45 -10.38 -4.42
C GLN A 56 23.82 -8.99 -4.61
N LEU A 57 24.48 -8.13 -5.40
CA LEU A 57 23.94 -6.84 -5.79
C LEU A 57 23.31 -6.94 -7.18
N TYR A 58 22.01 -6.71 -7.27
CA TYR A 58 21.26 -6.71 -8.53
C TYR A 58 21.31 -5.30 -9.16
N VAL A 59 21.87 -5.18 -10.36
CA VAL A 59 21.91 -3.91 -11.12
C VAL A 59 21.05 -4.06 -12.38
N PRO A 60 20.01 -3.22 -12.59
CA PRO A 60 19.21 -3.26 -13.80
C PRO A 60 20.01 -2.75 -15.01
N ALA A 61 19.99 -3.50 -16.10
CA ALA A 61 20.69 -3.17 -17.34
C ALA A 61 20.05 -1.96 -18.05
N GLY A 62 20.85 -0.96 -18.41
CA GLY A 62 20.40 0.15 -19.26
C GLY A 62 21.47 1.20 -19.54
N LYS A 63 21.98 1.18 -20.78
CA LYS A 63 22.83 2.14 -21.51
C LYS A 63 24.35 1.99 -21.38
N TRP A 64 24.92 1.57 -22.51
CA TRP A 64 26.34 1.52 -22.82
C TRP A 64 26.92 2.94 -22.97
N LEU A 65 28.02 3.19 -22.27
CA LEU A 65 29.02 4.17 -22.66
C LEU A 65 30.38 3.47 -22.61
N THR A 66 31.04 3.43 -23.76
CA THR A 66 32.33 2.80 -23.98
C THR A 66 33.44 3.57 -23.25
N SER A 67 34.10 2.93 -22.30
CA SER A 67 35.48 3.28 -21.93
C SER A 67 36.18 2.04 -21.41
N HIS A 68 37.36 1.76 -21.98
CA HIS A 68 38.15 0.57 -21.76
C HIS A 68 38.62 0.46 -20.31
N PHE A 69 38.43 -0.70 -19.68
CA PHE A 69 39.15 -1.10 -18.47
C PHE A 69 39.81 -2.46 -18.69
N THR A 70 41.12 -2.50 -18.51
CA THR A 70 41.93 -3.72 -18.44
C THR A 70 41.75 -4.36 -17.07
N ILE A 71 41.24 -5.59 -17.02
CA ILE A 71 41.12 -6.38 -15.79
C ILE A 71 42.40 -7.20 -15.62
N TYR A 72 43.08 -7.04 -14.48
CA TYR A 72 44.12 -7.96 -14.02
C TYR A 72 43.45 -9.09 -13.21
N LEU A 73 43.53 -10.32 -13.71
CA LEU A 73 43.13 -11.51 -12.96
C LEU A 73 44.28 -11.97 -12.07
N HIS A 74 44.01 -12.03 -10.76
CA HIS A 74 44.89 -12.70 -9.79
C HIS A 74 44.69 -14.21 -9.90
N LYS A 75 45.79 -14.96 -9.85
CA LYS A 75 45.83 -16.42 -9.91
C LYS A 75 45.04 -17.03 -8.74
N ASP A 76 44.44 -18.18 -9.04
CA ASP A 76 43.74 -19.12 -8.16
C ASP A 76 42.22 -18.96 -8.07
N ALA A 77 41.55 -19.30 -9.16
CA ALA A 77 40.17 -19.79 -9.14
C ALA A 77 40.05 -21.01 -10.07
N VAL A 78 39.90 -22.19 -9.46
CA VAL A 78 39.60 -23.45 -10.12
C VAL A 78 38.10 -23.48 -10.44
N LEU A 79 37.74 -23.58 -11.71
CA LEU A 79 36.37 -23.81 -12.15
C LEU A 79 36.24 -25.26 -12.66
N LEU A 80 35.50 -26.09 -11.93
CA LEU A 80 34.95 -27.33 -12.43
C LEU A 80 33.58 -27.01 -13.06
N ALA A 81 33.44 -27.24 -14.36
CA ALA A 81 32.14 -27.37 -15.02
C ALA A 81 32.26 -28.31 -16.21
N SER A 82 31.26 -29.17 -16.32
CA SER A 82 31.12 -30.34 -17.17
C SER A 82 30.83 -30.03 -18.65
N GLN A 83 31.27 -30.97 -19.50
CA GLN A 83 30.70 -31.43 -20.79
C GLN A 83 29.16 -31.28 -20.85
N ASP A 84 28.47 -31.09 -21.98
CA ASP A 84 28.74 -31.13 -23.42
C ASP A 84 27.54 -30.41 -24.11
N MET A 85 27.70 -29.95 -25.36
CA MET A 85 26.70 -29.91 -26.43
C MET A 85 27.07 -28.89 -27.52
N SER A 86 27.49 -29.47 -28.64
CA SER A 86 27.58 -28.96 -30.02
C SER A 86 26.25 -28.32 -30.51
N GLU A 87 26.15 -27.45 -31.53
CA GLU A 87 26.65 -27.58 -32.91
C GLU A 87 26.20 -26.35 -33.82
N TRP A 88 27.01 -25.96 -34.83
CA TRP A 88 26.79 -25.15 -36.09
C TRP A 88 26.62 -23.59 -36.11
N PRO A 89 26.95 -22.88 -37.24
CA PRO A 89 28.23 -22.82 -37.95
C PRO A 89 28.70 -21.40 -38.34
N VAL A 90 29.98 -21.32 -38.72
CA VAL A 90 30.78 -20.13 -39.05
C VAL A 90 30.60 -19.68 -40.52
N LEU A 91 30.47 -18.36 -40.75
CA LEU A 91 30.57 -17.73 -42.09
C LEU A 91 31.90 -16.98 -42.22
N LYS A 92 32.76 -17.44 -43.14
CA LYS A 92 34.02 -16.82 -43.55
C LYS A 92 33.79 -15.74 -44.60
N LEU A 93 34.45 -14.59 -44.48
CA LEU A 93 34.64 -13.61 -45.56
C LEU A 93 36.13 -13.48 -45.87
N THR A 94 36.48 -13.64 -47.15
CA THR A 94 37.82 -13.40 -47.71
C THR A 94 37.88 -12.00 -48.35
N PRO A 95 39.02 -11.29 -48.28
CA PRO A 95 39.18 -9.96 -48.90
C PRO A 95 39.88 -10.05 -50.26
N ILE A 96 39.51 -9.16 -51.19
CA ILE A 96 40.30 -8.88 -52.41
C ILE A 96 40.54 -7.37 -52.50
N VAL A 97 41.81 -7.02 -52.69
CA VAL A 97 42.35 -5.66 -52.90
C VAL A 97 43.07 -5.64 -54.26
N TRP A 98 43.22 -4.42 -54.83
CA TRP A 98 44.06 -3.95 -55.96
C TRP A 98 43.35 -3.80 -57.33
N GLN A 99 43.59 -2.79 -58.18
CA GLN A 99 44.16 -1.44 -58.09
C GLN A 99 43.89 -0.67 -59.41
N ARG A 100 43.68 0.66 -59.30
CA ARG A 100 44.28 1.77 -60.10
C ARG A 100 44.43 1.69 -61.64
N LYS A 101 43.73 2.59 -62.38
CA LYS A 101 44.27 3.45 -63.47
C LYS A 101 43.20 4.46 -63.95
N ARG A 102 43.37 5.76 -63.62
CA ARG A 102 43.78 6.90 -64.47
C ARG A 102 42.74 7.46 -65.47
N ARG A 103 42.32 8.70 -65.13
CA ARG A 103 42.21 9.91 -65.97
C ARG A 103 41.42 9.85 -67.28
N SER A 104 40.24 10.49 -67.28
CA SER A 104 39.95 11.72 -68.05
C SER A 104 38.45 11.81 -68.38
N CYS A 105 37.64 12.46 -67.52
CA CYS A 105 36.34 13.04 -67.93
C CYS A 105 35.77 14.01 -66.88
N TRP A 106 36.62 14.83 -66.27
CA TRP A 106 36.27 15.71 -65.13
C TRP A 106 35.68 17.07 -65.54
N LYS A 107 35.12 17.19 -66.76
CA LYS A 107 34.47 18.43 -67.22
C LYS A 107 33.01 18.29 -67.68
N VAL A 108 32.47 17.06 -67.75
CA VAL A 108 31.05 16.83 -68.10
C VAL A 108 30.18 16.53 -66.87
N ILE A 109 30.77 16.06 -65.77
CA ILE A 109 30.03 15.69 -64.55
C ILE A 109 29.56 16.92 -63.74
N ARG A 110 30.25 18.07 -63.80
CA ARG A 110 29.86 19.27 -63.03
C ARG A 110 28.61 19.98 -63.56
N LEU A 111 28.30 19.85 -64.85
CA LEU A 111 27.10 20.46 -65.45
C LEU A 111 25.84 19.60 -65.21
N VAL A 112 25.98 18.28 -65.18
CA VAL A 112 24.87 17.36 -64.89
C VAL A 112 24.56 17.31 -63.38
N CYS A 113 25.57 17.41 -62.50
CA CYS A 113 25.33 17.49 -61.05
C CYS A 113 24.75 18.84 -60.59
N GLY A 114 25.00 19.95 -61.31
CA GLY A 114 24.44 21.26 -61.00
C GLY A 114 22.94 21.37 -61.29
N LEU A 115 22.46 20.76 -62.37
CA LEU A 115 21.03 20.74 -62.75
C LEU A 115 20.20 19.73 -61.93
N LEU A 116 20.81 18.66 -61.41
CA LEU A 116 20.17 17.73 -60.48
C LEU A 116 20.04 18.31 -59.05
N LEU A 117 20.92 19.22 -58.63
CA LEU A 117 20.85 19.87 -57.32
C LEU A 117 19.79 20.99 -57.25
N VAL A 118 19.45 21.63 -58.36
CA VAL A 118 18.40 22.67 -58.40
C VAL A 118 17.00 22.05 -58.52
N THR A 119 16.87 20.87 -59.13
CA THR A 119 15.58 20.14 -59.18
C THR A 119 15.24 19.42 -57.87
N LEU A 120 16.23 19.13 -57.01
CA LEU A 120 16.04 18.58 -55.66
C LEU A 120 15.67 19.64 -54.60
N LEU A 121 15.73 20.93 -54.92
CA LEU A 121 15.40 22.03 -54.01
C LEU A 121 14.08 22.76 -54.34
N SER A 122 13.26 22.23 -55.25
CA SER A 122 11.98 22.87 -55.64
C SER A 122 10.79 21.93 -55.75
N SER A 123 10.87 20.73 -55.16
CA SER A 123 9.75 19.82 -55.01
C SER A 123 9.30 19.76 -53.55
N GLU A 124 8.56 20.77 -53.10
CA GLU A 124 7.58 20.58 -52.02
C GLU A 124 6.43 19.73 -52.59
N VAL A 125 6.69 18.44 -52.80
CA VAL A 125 5.62 17.46 -52.83
C VAL A 125 5.23 17.27 -51.37
N ALA A 126 4.13 17.91 -50.99
CA ALA A 126 3.41 17.58 -49.78
C ALA A 126 2.91 16.13 -49.90
N GLU A 127 3.78 15.17 -49.60
CA GLU A 127 3.35 13.86 -49.14
C GLU A 127 2.60 14.09 -47.84
N SER A 128 1.27 14.19 -47.95
CA SER A 128 0.38 13.88 -46.84
C SER A 128 0.61 12.41 -46.47
N ARG A 129 1.69 12.15 -45.73
CA ARG A 129 1.69 11.06 -44.79
C ARG A 129 0.60 11.43 -43.80
N LYS A 130 -0.62 10.93 -44.05
CA LYS A 130 -1.50 10.54 -42.97
C LYS A 130 -0.67 9.59 -42.10
N SER A 131 0.06 10.17 -41.15
CA SER A 131 0.38 9.49 -39.92
C SER A 131 -0.97 8.97 -39.46
N LYS A 132 -1.23 7.68 -39.66
CA LYS A 132 -2.20 7.00 -38.83
C LYS A 132 -1.66 7.26 -37.44
N SER A 133 -2.26 8.19 -36.71
CA SER A 133 -2.07 8.26 -35.28
C SER A 133 -2.45 6.86 -34.81
N VAL A 134 -1.43 6.05 -34.52
CA VAL A 134 -1.63 4.79 -33.83
C VAL A 134 -2.06 5.27 -32.46
N GLY A 135 -3.37 5.47 -32.29
CA GLY A 135 -3.95 5.97 -31.06
C GLY A 135 -3.42 5.07 -29.97
N THR A 136 -2.63 5.65 -29.07
CA THR A 136 -2.02 4.88 -27.99
C THR A 136 -3.17 4.32 -27.16
N SER A 137 -3.34 3.00 -27.17
CA SER A 137 -4.33 2.30 -26.37
C SER A 137 -3.62 1.47 -25.32
N PHE A 138 -4.15 1.45 -24.11
CA PHE A 138 -3.68 0.54 -23.06
C PHE A 138 -4.81 -0.38 -22.62
N GLU A 139 -4.43 -1.54 -22.11
CA GLU A 139 -5.35 -2.55 -21.60
C GLU A 139 -5.24 -2.63 -20.08
N TYR A 140 -6.37 -2.90 -19.42
CA TYR A 140 -6.42 -3.06 -17.97
C TYR A 140 -7.51 -4.06 -17.58
N LYS A 141 -7.41 -4.62 -16.38
CA LYS A 141 -8.40 -5.58 -15.87
C LYS A 141 -9.46 -4.86 -15.04
N ALA A 142 -10.73 -5.10 -15.34
CA ALA A 142 -11.84 -4.43 -14.68
C ALA A 142 -13.07 -5.34 -14.54
N ILE A 143 -13.88 -5.17 -13.50
CA ILE A 143 -15.16 -5.88 -13.34
C ILE A 143 -16.10 -5.61 -14.53
N ASN A 144 -16.10 -4.38 -15.04
CA ASN A 144 -16.83 -3.96 -16.23
C ASN A 144 -16.02 -2.96 -17.04
N CYS A 145 -16.08 -3.08 -18.37
CA CYS A 145 -15.48 -2.13 -19.29
C CYS A 145 -16.45 -0.96 -19.52
N ARG A 146 -15.90 0.23 -19.77
CA ARG A 146 -16.68 1.45 -20.01
C ARG A 146 -16.82 1.72 -21.50
N ALA A 147 -18.03 2.06 -21.92
CA ALA A 147 -18.30 2.41 -23.32
C ALA A 147 -17.80 3.82 -23.67
N TYR A 148 -17.76 4.72 -22.67
CA TYR A 148 -17.35 6.11 -22.83
C TYR A 148 -16.10 6.40 -22.02
N SER A 149 -15.30 7.33 -22.52
CA SER A 149 -14.07 7.70 -21.84
C SER A 149 -13.64 9.12 -22.21
N ALA A 150 -13.13 9.85 -21.22
CA ALA A 150 -12.55 11.19 -21.41
C ALA A 150 -11.30 11.35 -20.54
N SER A 151 -10.39 12.24 -20.94
CA SER A 151 -9.26 12.63 -20.11
C SER A 151 -9.62 13.81 -19.23
N LEU A 152 -9.01 13.90 -18.05
CA LEU A 152 -9.18 15.06 -17.16
C LEU A 152 -8.77 16.39 -17.83
N THR A 153 -7.82 16.35 -18.76
CA THR A 153 -7.40 17.53 -19.56
C THR A 153 -8.50 18.03 -20.49
N ASP A 154 -9.42 17.15 -20.93
CA ASP A 154 -10.55 17.53 -21.79
C ASP A 154 -11.52 18.49 -21.08
N PHE A 155 -11.46 18.51 -19.75
CA PHE A 155 -12.25 19.40 -18.88
C PHE A 155 -11.43 20.59 -18.35
N GLY A 156 -10.23 20.82 -18.88
CA GLY A 156 -9.34 21.92 -18.45
C GLY A 156 -8.48 21.60 -17.23
N GLY A 157 -8.28 20.33 -16.91
CA GLY A 157 -7.37 19.93 -15.82
C GLY A 157 -5.93 20.36 -16.09
N VAL A 158 -5.24 20.80 -15.02
CA VAL A 158 -3.84 21.24 -15.06
C VAL A 158 -3.00 20.40 -14.10
N GLY A 159 -2.08 19.60 -14.65
CA GLY A 159 -1.24 18.64 -13.93
C GLY A 159 0.09 19.22 -13.39
N ASP A 160 0.10 20.45 -12.90
CA ASP A 160 1.31 21.18 -12.45
C ASP A 160 1.64 21.00 -10.94
N GLY A 161 0.77 20.33 -10.20
CA GLY A 161 0.87 20.12 -8.75
C GLY A 161 0.53 21.34 -7.89
N LYS A 162 -0.01 22.41 -8.49
CA LYS A 162 -0.30 23.68 -7.82
C LYS A 162 -1.73 24.17 -8.09
N THR A 163 -2.22 24.00 -9.31
CA THR A 163 -3.56 24.39 -9.71
C THR A 163 -4.56 23.42 -9.08
N SER A 164 -5.54 23.94 -8.33
CA SER A 164 -6.62 23.11 -7.79
C SER A 164 -7.53 22.62 -8.92
N ASN A 165 -7.60 21.31 -9.08
CA ASN A 165 -8.43 20.60 -10.04
C ASN A 165 -9.77 20.18 -9.42
N THR A 166 -10.10 20.57 -8.19
CA THR A 166 -11.32 20.14 -7.47
C THR A 166 -12.59 20.40 -8.27
N LYS A 167 -12.70 21.58 -8.90
CA LYS A 167 -13.84 21.91 -9.78
C LYS A 167 -13.83 21.10 -11.07
N VAL A 168 -12.65 20.87 -11.65
CA VAL A 168 -12.47 20.08 -12.88
C VAL A 168 -12.91 18.63 -12.66
N PHE A 169 -12.48 17.99 -11.57
CA PHE A 169 -12.92 16.64 -11.21
C PHE A 169 -14.45 16.57 -11.07
N LYS A 170 -15.04 17.50 -10.32
CA LYS A 170 -16.51 17.54 -10.12
C LYS A 170 -17.26 17.72 -11.45
N SER A 171 -16.82 18.62 -12.31
CA SER A 171 -17.43 18.84 -13.63
C SER A 171 -17.25 17.64 -14.56
N ALA A 172 -16.06 17.04 -14.59
CA ALA A 172 -15.79 15.85 -15.41
C ALA A 172 -16.65 14.66 -14.99
N ILE A 173 -16.73 14.38 -13.69
CA ILE A 173 -17.55 13.29 -13.15
C ILE A 173 -19.04 13.56 -13.41
N SER A 174 -19.51 14.79 -13.16
CA SER A 174 -20.91 15.16 -13.45
C SER A 174 -21.26 14.92 -14.91
N HIS A 175 -20.44 15.37 -15.85
CA HIS A 175 -20.68 15.16 -17.28
C HIS A 175 -20.65 13.67 -17.65
N LEU A 176 -19.65 12.94 -17.16
CA LEU A 176 -19.50 11.52 -17.46
C LEU A 176 -20.59 10.63 -16.83
N SER A 177 -21.25 11.09 -15.77
CA SER A 177 -22.39 10.40 -15.15
C SER A 177 -23.58 10.23 -16.10
N GLU A 178 -23.73 11.10 -17.10
CA GLU A 178 -24.80 11.02 -18.11
C GLU A 178 -24.73 9.74 -18.97
N TYR A 179 -23.58 9.07 -18.97
CA TYR A 179 -23.35 7.82 -19.70
C TYR A 179 -23.55 6.57 -18.84
N ALA A 180 -23.95 6.70 -17.57
CA ALA A 180 -24.13 5.57 -16.65
C ALA A 180 -25.05 4.48 -17.23
N SER A 181 -26.20 4.86 -17.78
CA SER A 181 -27.16 3.94 -18.42
C SER A 181 -26.76 3.47 -19.83
N LYS A 182 -25.67 4.01 -20.39
CA LYS A 182 -25.20 3.73 -21.76
C LYS A 182 -23.93 2.86 -21.76
N GLY A 183 -23.66 2.13 -20.68
CA GLY A 183 -22.45 1.32 -20.52
C GLY A 183 -21.34 1.98 -19.71
N GLY A 184 -21.66 3.08 -19.00
CA GLY A 184 -20.76 3.73 -18.06
C GLY A 184 -19.63 4.52 -18.71
N ALA A 185 -18.87 5.22 -17.86
CA ALA A 185 -17.82 6.11 -18.29
C ALA A 185 -16.51 5.93 -17.51
N GLN A 186 -15.40 6.17 -18.19
CA GLN A 186 -14.06 6.22 -17.62
C GLN A 186 -13.51 7.65 -17.64
N LEU A 187 -13.05 8.13 -16.50
CA LEU A 187 -12.21 9.33 -16.39
C LEU A 187 -10.74 8.91 -16.29
N TYR A 188 -9.97 9.26 -17.31
CA TYR A 188 -8.53 9.01 -17.39
C TYR A 188 -7.74 10.22 -16.87
N VAL A 189 -6.94 10.02 -15.83
CA VAL A 189 -6.02 11.02 -15.28
C VAL A 189 -4.63 10.77 -15.88
N PRO A 190 -4.14 11.66 -16.78
CA PRO A 190 -2.87 11.45 -17.47
C PRO A 190 -1.67 11.72 -16.55
N ALA A 191 -0.46 11.48 -17.08
CA ALA A 191 0.79 11.86 -16.42
C ALA A 191 0.76 13.32 -15.95
N GLY A 192 1.20 13.58 -14.72
CA GLY A 192 1.17 14.91 -14.12
C GLY A 192 0.87 14.88 -12.63
N LYS A 193 0.95 16.05 -11.98
CA LYS A 193 0.61 16.23 -10.57
C LYS A 193 -0.71 16.98 -10.45
N TRP A 194 -1.74 16.34 -9.90
CA TRP A 194 -3.12 16.83 -9.90
C TRP A 194 -3.54 17.20 -8.48
N LEU A 195 -3.34 18.45 -8.09
CA LEU A 195 -3.80 18.95 -6.79
C LEU A 195 -5.32 19.00 -6.78
N THR A 196 -5.96 18.40 -5.79
CA THR A 196 -7.43 18.41 -5.64
C THR A 196 -7.83 18.16 -4.18
N GLY A 197 -8.91 18.79 -3.75
CA GLY A 197 -9.67 18.38 -2.58
C GLY A 197 -10.67 17.27 -2.92
N SER A 198 -11.68 17.12 -2.05
CA SER A 198 -12.66 16.04 -2.14
C SER A 198 -13.56 16.13 -3.38
N PHE A 199 -13.76 14.97 -4.01
CA PHE A 199 -14.73 14.77 -5.08
C PHE A 199 -15.45 13.42 -4.95
N SER A 200 -16.69 13.35 -5.42
CA SER A 200 -17.54 12.17 -5.33
C SER A 200 -17.64 11.46 -6.67
N LEU A 201 -17.50 10.14 -6.67
CA LEU A 201 -17.75 9.27 -7.83
C LEU A 201 -19.26 9.00 -8.02
N THR A 202 -19.62 8.43 -9.18
CA THR A 202 -20.98 7.99 -9.51
C THR A 202 -21.00 6.51 -9.89
N SER A 203 -22.19 5.91 -10.03
CA SER A 203 -22.34 4.52 -10.49
C SER A 203 -21.86 4.33 -11.93
N HIS A 204 -21.49 3.09 -12.28
CA HIS A 204 -20.97 2.71 -13.60
C HIS A 204 -19.78 3.55 -14.05
N PHE A 205 -18.89 3.86 -13.10
CA PHE A 205 -17.78 4.78 -13.31
C PHE A 205 -16.43 4.08 -13.14
N THR A 206 -15.44 4.51 -13.92
CA THR A 206 -14.04 4.14 -13.73
C THR A 206 -13.16 5.37 -13.60
N LEU A 207 -12.52 5.56 -12.45
CA LEU A 207 -11.39 6.48 -12.32
C LEU A 207 -10.11 5.71 -12.62
N TYR A 208 -9.37 6.13 -13.65
CA TYR A 208 -8.12 5.49 -14.07
C TYR A 208 -6.93 6.44 -13.95
N LEU A 209 -5.89 6.04 -13.22
CA LEU A 209 -4.67 6.83 -13.05
C LEU A 209 -3.53 6.24 -13.90
N HIS A 210 -2.96 7.08 -14.77
CA HIS A 210 -1.72 6.74 -15.47
C HIS A 210 -0.56 6.48 -14.49
N LYS A 211 0.42 5.67 -14.87
CA LYS A 211 1.60 5.32 -14.04
C LYS A 211 2.37 6.53 -13.49
N ASP A 212 2.40 7.62 -14.27
CA ASP A 212 3.06 8.87 -13.91
C ASP A 212 2.06 9.95 -13.41
N ALA A 213 0.81 9.57 -13.12
CA ALA A 213 -0.17 10.45 -12.49
C ALA A 213 0.02 10.44 -10.97
N VAL A 214 0.02 11.62 -10.36
CA VAL A 214 0.04 11.80 -8.90
C VAL A 214 -1.11 12.70 -8.51
N LEU A 215 -2.16 12.16 -7.89
CA LEU A 215 -3.18 12.97 -7.24
C LEU A 215 -2.63 13.47 -5.92
N LEU A 216 -2.61 14.78 -5.71
CA LEU A 216 -2.16 15.42 -4.47
C LEU A 216 -3.38 15.92 -3.70
N ALA A 217 -3.60 15.40 -2.50
CA ALA A 217 -4.70 15.82 -1.65
C ALA A 217 -4.47 17.25 -1.14
N SER A 218 -5.43 18.14 -1.35
CA SER A 218 -5.33 19.56 -0.96
C SER A 218 -5.12 19.75 0.54
N GLN A 219 -4.23 20.69 0.89
CA GLN A 219 -4.03 21.12 2.28
C GLN A 219 -4.98 22.27 2.68
N ASP A 220 -5.78 22.78 1.74
CA ASP A 220 -6.83 23.75 2.02
C ASP A 220 -8.05 23.03 2.60
N ILE A 221 -8.29 23.21 3.90
CA ILE A 221 -9.42 22.62 4.64
C ILE A 221 -10.77 22.96 3.99
N SER A 222 -10.92 24.11 3.32
CA SER A 222 -12.18 24.52 2.69
C SER A 222 -12.58 23.63 1.52
N GLU A 223 -11.64 22.86 0.95
CA GLU A 223 -11.92 21.88 -0.11
C GLU A 223 -12.36 20.50 0.42
N TRP A 224 -12.56 20.39 1.74
CA TRP A 224 -13.02 19.18 2.42
C TRP A 224 -14.36 19.47 3.12
N PRO A 225 -15.49 19.22 2.44
CA PRO A 225 -16.80 19.36 3.06
C PRO A 225 -16.93 18.52 4.34
N ALA A 226 -17.63 19.06 5.34
CA ALA A 226 -18.00 18.30 6.53
C ALA A 226 -19.29 17.52 6.28
N ILE A 227 -19.32 16.27 6.72
CA ILE A 227 -20.48 15.39 6.69
C ILE A 227 -20.68 14.74 8.06
N GLU A 228 -21.85 14.15 8.27
CA GLU A 228 -22.18 13.47 9.51
C GLU A 228 -21.23 12.29 9.81
N PRO A 229 -21.08 11.92 11.10
CA PRO A 229 -20.45 10.68 11.49
C PRO A 229 -21.04 9.46 10.75
N LEU A 230 -20.30 8.36 10.77
CA LEU A 230 -20.84 7.08 10.33
C LEU A 230 -22.03 6.70 11.23
N PRO A 231 -23.17 6.27 10.68
CA PRO A 231 -24.35 5.94 11.46
C PRO A 231 -24.10 4.81 12.47
N SER A 232 -23.16 3.90 12.19
CA SER A 232 -22.76 2.83 13.11
C SER A 232 -21.72 3.25 14.17
N TYR A 233 -21.31 4.52 14.23
CA TYR A 233 -20.27 5.03 15.17
C TYR A 233 -20.79 6.07 16.16
N GLY A 234 -21.91 6.73 15.86
CA GLY A 234 -22.52 7.78 16.70
C GLY A 234 -21.78 9.12 16.75
N ARG A 235 -20.46 9.12 16.54
CA ARG A 235 -19.59 10.31 16.54
C ARG A 235 -18.41 10.14 15.58
N GLY A 236 -17.70 11.24 15.34
CA GLY A 236 -16.40 11.19 14.67
C GLY A 236 -15.33 10.48 15.51
N ARG A 237 -14.41 9.82 14.81
CA ARG A 237 -13.29 9.07 15.40
C ARG A 237 -12.27 10.02 16.05
N ASP A 238 -11.83 11.07 15.35
CA ASP A 238 -10.80 11.98 15.88
C ASP A 238 -11.38 13.17 16.66
N ALA A 239 -12.64 13.52 16.39
CA ALA A 239 -13.33 14.65 17.00
C ALA A 239 -14.81 14.31 17.21
N ALA A 240 -15.44 14.89 18.24
CA ALA A 240 -16.83 14.57 18.59
C ALA A 240 -17.86 15.02 17.52
N ALA A 241 -17.52 16.00 16.68
CA ALA A 241 -18.37 16.42 15.57
C ALA A 241 -18.38 15.39 14.43
N GLY A 242 -18.87 15.81 13.26
CA GLY A 242 -18.79 15.02 12.03
C GLY A 242 -17.37 14.77 11.52
N ARG A 243 -17.28 14.48 10.22
CA ARG A 243 -16.03 14.11 9.54
C ARG A 243 -15.87 14.91 8.26
N TYR A 244 -14.62 15.15 7.88
CA TYR A 244 -14.33 15.63 6.53
C TYR A 244 -14.61 14.50 5.53
N THR A 245 -15.24 14.81 4.40
CA THR A 245 -15.41 13.85 3.29
C THR A 245 -14.05 13.34 2.81
N SER A 246 -13.94 12.07 2.46
CA SER A 246 -12.73 11.47 1.91
C SER A 246 -12.33 12.09 0.57
N LEU A 247 -11.05 11.95 0.17
CA LEU A 247 -10.53 12.54 -1.07
C LEU A 247 -11.28 12.03 -2.30
N ILE A 248 -11.39 10.70 -2.39
CA ILE A 248 -12.23 9.99 -3.35
C ILE A 248 -13.39 9.41 -2.56
N PHE A 249 -14.56 10.01 -2.71
CA PHE A 249 -15.77 9.64 -1.97
C PHE A 249 -16.83 9.03 -2.90
N GLY A 250 -17.75 8.27 -2.33
CA GLY A 250 -18.94 7.77 -3.03
C GLY A 250 -19.94 7.19 -2.04
N THR A 251 -21.23 7.33 -2.31
CA THR A 251 -22.28 6.72 -1.50
C THR A 251 -23.44 6.25 -2.38
N ASN A 252 -24.05 5.11 -2.06
CA ASN A 252 -25.16 4.52 -2.83
C ASN A 252 -24.79 4.26 -4.31
N LEU A 253 -23.58 3.72 -4.55
CA LEU A 253 -23.07 3.47 -5.89
C LEU A 253 -23.13 1.98 -6.24
N THR A 254 -23.25 1.68 -7.53
CA THR A 254 -23.05 0.33 -8.07
C THR A 254 -22.01 0.37 -9.19
N ASP A 255 -21.18 -0.67 -9.29
CA ASP A 255 -20.22 -0.85 -10.38
C ASP A 255 -19.23 0.32 -10.49
N VAL A 256 -18.38 0.45 -9.47
CA VAL A 256 -17.39 1.53 -9.34
C VAL A 256 -15.98 0.96 -9.36
N ILE A 257 -15.11 1.55 -10.19
CA ILE A 257 -13.75 1.09 -10.39
C ILE A 257 -12.78 2.25 -10.13
N VAL A 258 -11.86 2.10 -9.19
CA VAL A 258 -10.75 3.02 -8.96
C VAL A 258 -9.46 2.23 -9.25
N THR A 259 -8.81 2.53 -10.36
CA THR A 259 -7.66 1.74 -10.83
C THR A 259 -6.64 2.57 -11.58
N GLY A 260 -5.58 1.94 -12.08
CA GLY A 260 -4.53 2.61 -12.82
C GLY A 260 -3.45 1.65 -13.28
N ASP A 261 -2.37 2.23 -13.80
CA ASP A 261 -1.11 1.55 -14.10
C ASP A 261 -0.11 1.83 -12.97
N ASN A 262 -0.50 1.55 -11.73
CA ASN A 262 0.23 1.95 -10.52
C ASN A 262 0.39 3.47 -10.35
N GLY A 263 -0.58 4.26 -10.81
CA GLY A 263 -0.65 5.69 -10.52
C GLY A 263 -0.77 5.97 -9.02
N THR A 264 -0.36 7.17 -8.60
CA THR A 264 -0.20 7.53 -7.20
C THR A 264 -1.33 8.44 -6.69
N ILE A 265 -1.81 8.17 -5.48
CA ILE A 265 -2.66 9.07 -4.68
C ILE A 265 -1.88 9.41 -3.41
N ASP A 266 -1.42 10.65 -3.28
CA ASP A 266 -0.70 11.15 -2.11
C ASP A 266 -1.61 12.06 -1.27
N GLY A 267 -1.91 11.58 -0.06
CA GLY A 267 -2.75 12.26 0.91
C GLY A 267 -2.14 13.50 1.56
N GLN A 268 -0.84 13.76 1.34
CA GLN A 268 -0.10 14.85 1.97
C GLN A 268 -0.36 14.95 3.50
N GLY A 269 -0.46 13.78 4.15
CA GLY A 269 -1.02 13.61 5.50
C GLY A 269 -0.33 14.36 6.63
N ALA A 270 0.93 14.78 6.45
CA ALA A 270 1.69 15.51 7.48
C ALA A 270 0.95 16.73 8.04
N PHE A 271 0.24 17.48 7.19
CA PHE A 271 -0.60 18.61 7.61
C PHE A 271 -1.70 18.17 8.60
N TRP A 272 -2.37 17.06 8.30
CA TRP A 272 -3.44 16.49 9.10
C TRP A 272 -2.95 15.87 10.40
N TRP A 273 -1.84 15.13 10.36
CA TRP A 273 -1.24 14.50 11.54
C TRP A 273 -0.77 15.54 12.56
N GLN A 274 -0.18 16.66 12.10
CA GLN A 274 0.21 17.77 12.98
C GLN A 274 -1.02 18.39 13.68
N LYS A 275 -2.12 18.58 12.96
CA LYS A 275 -3.37 19.10 13.54
C LYS A 275 -3.99 18.10 14.52
N PHE A 276 -3.92 16.80 14.23
CA PHE A 276 -4.38 15.74 15.12
C PHE A 276 -3.60 15.74 16.45
N HIS A 277 -2.26 15.69 16.39
CA HIS A 277 -1.43 15.73 17.61
C HIS A 277 -1.62 17.00 18.44
N LYS A 278 -1.85 18.15 17.78
CA LYS A 278 -2.15 19.43 18.45
C LYS A 278 -3.60 19.56 18.92
N LYS A 279 -4.47 18.56 18.67
CA LYS A 279 -5.91 18.58 18.98
C LYS A 279 -6.63 19.80 18.38
N GLN A 280 -6.28 20.16 17.15
CA GLN A 280 -6.79 21.35 16.42
C GLN A 280 -7.85 21.01 15.36
N LEU A 281 -8.36 19.79 15.37
CA LEU A 281 -9.35 19.33 14.40
C LEU A 281 -10.76 19.52 14.96
N LYS A 282 -11.61 20.20 14.20
CA LYS A 282 -13.05 20.30 14.50
C LYS A 282 -13.80 19.04 14.11
N TYR A 283 -13.43 18.43 12.97
CA TYR A 283 -14.04 17.23 12.39
C TYR A 283 -12.98 16.13 12.27
N THR A 284 -13.45 14.88 12.18
CA THR A 284 -12.56 13.72 11.93
C THR A 284 -11.83 13.88 10.60
N ARG A 285 -10.55 13.49 10.56
CA ARG A 285 -9.71 13.60 9.35
C ARG A 285 -10.33 12.82 8.19
N PRO A 286 -10.15 13.29 6.94
CA PRO A 286 -10.63 12.56 5.77
C PRO A 286 -9.82 11.28 5.53
N TYR A 287 -10.37 10.35 4.76
CA TYR A 287 -9.65 9.16 4.25
C TYR A 287 -9.24 9.39 2.79
N LEU A 288 -8.41 8.50 2.22
CA LEU A 288 -8.10 8.60 0.78
C LEU A 288 -9.28 8.13 -0.07
N ILE A 289 -9.74 6.89 0.15
CA ILE A 289 -10.83 6.30 -0.63
C ILE A 289 -11.90 5.80 0.33
N GLU A 290 -13.13 6.30 0.18
CA GLU A 290 -14.28 5.82 0.94
C GLU A 290 -15.50 5.66 0.05
N LEU A 291 -16.06 4.45 0.07
CA LEU A 291 -17.26 4.09 -0.67
C LEU A 291 -18.27 3.53 0.32
N MET A 292 -19.39 4.22 0.47
CA MET A 292 -20.44 3.90 1.44
C MET A 292 -21.64 3.28 0.74
N PHE A 293 -22.34 2.34 1.38
CA PHE A 293 -23.64 1.84 0.88
C PHE A 293 -23.60 1.40 -0.60
N SER A 294 -22.51 0.76 -1.03
CA SER A 294 -22.25 0.54 -2.45
C SER A 294 -22.00 -0.93 -2.78
N ASP A 295 -22.27 -1.35 -4.02
CA ASP A 295 -22.03 -2.71 -4.50
C ASP A 295 -21.15 -2.75 -5.76
N LYS A 296 -20.49 -3.90 -6.00
CA LYS A 296 -19.62 -4.14 -7.17
C LYS A 296 -18.50 -3.11 -7.24
N ILE A 297 -17.61 -3.17 -6.27
CA ILE A 297 -16.51 -2.23 -6.11
C ILE A 297 -15.21 -2.90 -6.53
N GLN A 298 -14.39 -2.18 -7.31
CA GLN A 298 -13.01 -2.56 -7.58
C GLN A 298 -12.06 -1.41 -7.24
N ILE A 299 -11.07 -1.67 -6.38
CA ILE A 299 -9.96 -0.76 -6.10
C ILE A 299 -8.67 -1.52 -6.38
N SER A 300 -7.90 -1.12 -7.41
CA SER A 300 -6.76 -1.97 -7.81
C SER A 300 -5.63 -1.27 -8.56
N ASN A 301 -4.41 -1.80 -8.43
CA ASN A 301 -3.21 -1.35 -9.16
C ASN A 301 -2.90 0.14 -8.96
N LEU A 302 -2.78 0.55 -7.69
CA LEU A 302 -2.53 1.92 -7.28
C LEU A 302 -1.45 1.97 -6.19
N THR A 303 -0.74 3.10 -6.14
CA THR A 303 0.10 3.46 -5.01
C THR A 303 -0.60 4.52 -4.16
N LEU A 304 -0.79 4.27 -2.87
CA LEU A 304 -1.39 5.18 -1.91
C LEU A 304 -0.33 5.65 -0.91
N LEU A 305 -0.12 6.97 -0.81
CA LEU A 305 0.90 7.55 0.04
C LEU A 305 0.27 8.47 1.08
N ASN A 306 0.84 8.47 2.29
CA ASN A 306 0.65 9.51 3.30
C ASN A 306 -0.82 9.92 3.53
N SER A 307 -1.72 8.96 3.71
CA SER A 307 -3.13 9.29 3.99
C SER A 307 -3.27 10.19 5.23
N PRO A 308 -4.20 11.16 5.23
CA PRO A 308 -4.53 11.93 6.43
C PRO A 308 -4.90 11.06 7.64
N SER A 309 -5.58 9.94 7.39
CA SER A 309 -6.02 8.93 8.35
C SER A 309 -6.09 7.57 7.62
N TRP A 310 -7.19 6.82 7.66
CA TRP A 310 -7.33 5.54 6.93
C TRP A 310 -7.14 5.70 5.42
N ASN A 311 -6.59 4.67 4.75
CA ASN A 311 -6.34 4.72 3.31
C ASN A 311 -7.57 4.27 2.51
N VAL A 312 -8.02 3.02 2.68
CA VAL A 312 -9.13 2.44 1.90
C VAL A 312 -10.24 1.98 2.82
N HIS A 313 -11.41 2.63 2.75
CA HIS A 313 -12.54 2.40 3.65
C HIS A 313 -13.84 2.13 2.88
N PRO A 314 -14.04 0.92 2.32
CA PRO A 314 -15.37 0.48 1.96
C PRO A 314 -16.19 0.26 3.23
N VAL A 315 -17.39 0.83 3.27
CA VAL A 315 -18.27 0.73 4.43
C VAL A 315 -19.73 0.48 4.02
N TYR A 316 -20.42 -0.42 4.71
CA TYR A 316 -21.81 -0.82 4.40
C TYR A 316 -21.97 -1.33 2.96
N SER A 317 -20.96 -2.02 2.44
CA SER A 317 -20.82 -2.29 1.00
C SER A 317 -20.67 -3.79 0.70
N SER A 318 -20.91 -4.19 -0.54
CA SER A 318 -20.80 -5.60 -0.95
C SER A 318 -20.12 -5.81 -2.30
N ASP A 319 -19.69 -7.04 -2.55
CA ASP A 319 -19.04 -7.47 -3.80
C ASP A 319 -17.81 -6.62 -4.14
N ILE A 320 -16.82 -6.70 -3.26
CA ILE A 320 -15.68 -5.79 -3.24
C ILE A 320 -14.40 -6.53 -3.60
N ILE A 321 -13.65 -6.00 -4.57
CA ILE A 321 -12.32 -6.47 -4.93
C ILE A 321 -11.32 -5.35 -4.65
N ILE A 322 -10.35 -5.66 -3.78
CA ILE A 322 -9.19 -4.81 -3.54
C ILE A 322 -7.95 -5.62 -3.92
N LYS A 323 -7.22 -5.16 -4.94
CA LYS A 323 -6.14 -5.95 -5.53
C LYS A 323 -4.92 -5.15 -5.93
N GLY A 324 -3.71 -5.60 -5.59
CA GLY A 324 -2.50 -5.01 -6.16
C GLY A 324 -2.23 -3.60 -5.66
N LEU A 325 -2.57 -3.29 -4.41
CA LEU A 325 -2.31 -1.98 -3.83
C LEU A 325 -0.93 -1.94 -3.18
N THR A 326 -0.22 -0.83 -3.40
CA THR A 326 0.95 -0.45 -2.61
C THR A 326 0.56 0.70 -1.70
N ILE A 327 0.54 0.49 -0.40
CA ILE A 327 0.16 1.53 0.59
C ILE A 327 1.39 1.85 1.43
N ILE A 328 1.76 3.12 1.51
CA ILE A 328 2.94 3.56 2.26
C ILE A 328 2.61 4.83 3.06
N ALA A 329 2.64 4.69 4.37
CA ALA A 329 2.68 5.80 5.31
C ALA A 329 3.98 5.75 6.12
N THR A 330 4.47 6.90 6.57
CA THR A 330 5.61 6.95 7.49
C THR A 330 5.20 6.34 8.83
N VAL A 331 5.96 5.40 9.39
CA VAL A 331 5.63 4.68 10.64
C VAL A 331 5.02 5.55 11.78
N PRO A 332 5.50 6.75 12.11
CA PRO A 332 4.89 7.57 13.17
C PRO A 332 3.56 8.26 12.77
N SER A 333 2.93 7.89 11.65
CA SER A 333 1.68 8.50 11.18
C SER A 333 0.47 7.95 11.94
N PRO A 334 -0.33 8.79 12.62
CA PRO A 334 -1.43 8.33 13.46
C PRO A 334 -2.61 7.82 12.64
N ASN A 335 -3.05 6.58 12.93
CA ASN A 335 -4.28 5.98 12.38
C ASN A 335 -4.30 5.92 10.86
N THR A 336 -3.19 5.53 10.25
CA THR A 336 -3.08 5.37 8.80
C THR A 336 -3.33 3.93 8.36
N ASP A 337 -4.37 3.31 8.91
CA ASP A 337 -4.77 1.94 8.58
C ASP A 337 -4.78 1.73 7.05
N GLY A 338 -4.33 0.56 6.59
CA GLY A 338 -4.24 0.25 5.17
C GLY A 338 -5.60 0.04 4.53
N ILE A 339 -6.27 -1.07 4.83
CA ILE A 339 -7.58 -1.40 4.26
C ILE A 339 -8.56 -1.75 5.37
N ASN A 340 -9.72 -1.09 5.36
CA ASN A 340 -10.71 -1.12 6.41
C ASN A 340 -12.07 -1.58 5.87
N PRO A 341 -12.31 -2.90 5.68
CA PRO A 341 -13.66 -3.38 5.41
C PRO A 341 -14.52 -3.21 6.67
N ASP A 342 -15.50 -2.30 6.60
CA ASP A 342 -16.37 -1.96 7.73
C ASP A 342 -17.84 -2.28 7.38
N SER A 343 -18.45 -3.21 8.10
CA SER A 343 -19.79 -3.75 7.78
C SER A 343 -19.94 -4.16 6.30
N CYS A 344 -18.94 -4.86 5.75
CA CYS A 344 -18.89 -5.27 4.33
C CYS A 344 -19.20 -6.75 4.12
N THR A 345 -19.86 -7.11 3.02
CA THR A 345 -20.14 -8.53 2.67
C THR A 345 -19.48 -8.93 1.36
N ASN A 346 -18.96 -10.15 1.28
CA ASN A 346 -18.42 -10.73 0.05
C ASN A 346 -17.26 -9.89 -0.52
N THR A 347 -16.16 -9.83 0.24
CA THR A 347 -15.00 -8.98 -0.04
C THR A 347 -13.75 -9.82 -0.25
N ARG A 348 -12.94 -9.46 -1.25
CA ARG A 348 -11.63 -10.07 -1.51
C ARG A 348 -10.55 -9.01 -1.53
N ILE A 349 -9.57 -9.16 -0.64
CA ILE A 349 -8.35 -8.35 -0.56
C ILE A 349 -7.17 -9.25 -0.93
N GLU A 350 -6.47 -8.93 -2.00
CA GLU A 350 -5.34 -9.76 -2.44
C GLU A 350 -4.19 -9.01 -3.09
N ASP A 351 -2.99 -9.59 -3.04
CA ASP A 351 -1.79 -9.07 -3.72
C ASP A 351 -1.39 -7.65 -3.26
N CYS A 352 -1.53 -7.35 -1.96
CA CYS A 352 -1.28 -6.02 -1.41
C CYS A 352 0.06 -5.96 -0.64
N TYR A 353 0.74 -4.81 -0.76
CA TYR A 353 1.92 -4.46 0.02
C TYR A 353 1.61 -3.21 0.85
N ILE A 354 1.73 -3.30 2.17
CA ILE A 354 1.29 -2.25 3.08
C ILE A 354 2.39 -1.94 4.10
N VAL A 355 2.81 -0.68 4.14
CA VAL A 355 3.58 -0.07 5.22
C VAL A 355 2.67 0.93 5.91
N SER A 356 2.31 0.66 7.16
CA SER A 356 1.32 1.44 7.89
C SER A 356 1.88 1.92 9.22
N GLY A 357 1.45 3.12 9.64
CA GLY A 357 1.62 3.59 11.03
C GLY A 357 0.58 3.03 12.00
N ASP A 358 -0.39 2.26 11.51
CA ASP A 358 -1.40 1.55 12.32
C ASP A 358 -1.67 0.18 11.67
N ASP A 359 -2.85 -0.43 11.82
CA ASP A 359 -3.14 -1.76 11.27
C ASP A 359 -2.97 -1.83 9.72
N CYS A 360 -2.43 -2.92 9.17
CA CYS A 360 -2.36 -3.10 7.71
C CYS A 360 -3.75 -3.40 7.12
N ILE A 361 -4.46 -4.37 7.71
CA ILE A 361 -5.88 -4.63 7.44
C ILE A 361 -6.64 -4.49 8.76
N ALA A 362 -7.68 -3.64 8.79
CA ALA A 362 -8.50 -3.39 9.98
C ALA A 362 -9.97 -3.71 9.69
N VAL A 363 -10.40 -4.92 10.04
CA VAL A 363 -11.79 -5.37 9.83
C VAL A 363 -12.69 -4.80 10.94
N LYS A 364 -13.79 -4.14 10.55
CA LYS A 364 -14.68 -3.41 11.45
C LYS A 364 -16.16 -3.70 11.14
N SER A 365 -17.05 -3.28 12.03
CA SER A 365 -18.51 -3.32 11.85
C SER A 365 -19.24 -2.40 12.83
N GLY A 366 -18.78 -1.16 12.99
CA GLY A 366 -19.40 -0.19 13.91
C GLY A 366 -19.05 -0.34 15.38
N TRP A 367 -19.50 0.63 16.19
CA TRP A 367 -18.98 0.90 17.53
C TRP A 367 -20.08 0.96 18.60
N ASP A 368 -19.93 0.12 19.62
CA ASP A 368 -20.80 0.02 20.80
C ASP A 368 -22.30 -0.06 20.42
N GLN A 369 -23.18 0.64 21.15
CA GLN A 369 -24.62 0.67 20.91
C GLN A 369 -25.01 1.12 19.50
N TYR A 370 -24.19 1.93 18.84
CA TYR A 370 -24.44 2.39 17.47
C TYR A 370 -24.21 1.27 16.46
N GLY A 371 -23.12 0.51 16.63
CA GLY A 371 -22.84 -0.66 15.81
C GLY A 371 -23.84 -1.79 16.05
N ILE A 372 -24.21 -2.04 17.32
CA ILE A 372 -25.25 -3.02 17.69
C ILE A 372 -26.58 -2.65 17.03
N LYS A 373 -27.01 -1.38 17.15
CA LYS A 373 -28.27 -0.91 16.55
C LYS A 373 -28.25 -0.96 15.03
N PHE A 374 -27.10 -0.65 14.42
CA PHE A 374 -26.95 -0.72 12.97
C PHE A 374 -26.99 -2.17 12.47
N GLY A 375 -26.33 -3.08 13.19
CA GLY A 375 -26.52 -4.53 13.07
C GLY A 375 -25.97 -5.17 11.80
N TRP A 376 -25.09 -4.49 11.06
CA TRP A 376 -24.49 -5.02 9.84
C TRP A 376 -23.09 -5.55 10.11
N PRO A 377 -22.84 -6.85 9.91
CA PRO A 377 -21.51 -7.43 10.12
C PRO A 377 -20.59 -7.18 8.93
N THR A 378 -19.29 -7.30 9.16
CA THR A 378 -18.36 -7.67 8.08
C THR A 378 -18.34 -9.19 7.97
N LYS A 379 -18.67 -9.74 6.80
CA LYS A 379 -18.67 -11.19 6.59
C LYS A 379 -18.27 -11.63 5.19
N GLN A 380 -17.86 -12.90 5.07
CA GLN A 380 -17.38 -13.48 3.80
C GLN A 380 -16.22 -12.65 3.25
N LEU A 381 -15.14 -12.58 4.01
CA LEU A 381 -13.94 -11.78 3.72
C LEU A 381 -12.75 -12.70 3.44
N VAL A 382 -12.19 -12.60 2.23
CA VAL A 382 -10.93 -13.24 1.85
C VAL A 382 -9.79 -12.22 1.95
N ILE A 383 -8.71 -12.57 2.60
CA ILE A 383 -7.45 -11.82 2.64
C ILE A 383 -6.34 -12.78 2.19
N ARG A 384 -5.62 -12.48 1.11
CA ARG A 384 -4.51 -13.36 0.71
C ARG A 384 -3.34 -12.70 0.00
N ARG A 385 -2.16 -13.30 0.12
CA ARG A 385 -0.93 -12.79 -0.51
C ARG A 385 -0.68 -11.33 -0.11
N LEU A 386 -0.67 -11.11 1.20
CA LEU A 386 -0.48 -9.80 1.83
C LEU A 386 0.95 -9.70 2.37
N THR A 387 1.65 -8.62 2.06
CA THR A 387 2.87 -8.22 2.77
C THR A 387 2.57 -7.01 3.66
N CYS A 388 2.86 -7.11 4.95
CA CYS A 388 2.61 -6.05 5.92
C CYS A 388 3.86 -5.68 6.73
N ILE A 389 4.07 -4.37 6.88
CA ILE A 389 5.01 -3.77 7.81
C ILE A 389 4.25 -2.73 8.65
N SER A 390 4.03 -3.03 9.93
CA SER A 390 3.37 -2.13 10.88
C SER A 390 4.02 -2.22 12.27
N PRO A 391 5.12 -1.49 12.51
CA PRO A 391 5.93 -1.63 13.73
C PRO A 391 5.18 -1.36 15.04
N GLU A 392 4.09 -0.60 14.98
CA GLU A 392 3.31 -0.19 16.15
C GLU A 392 1.91 -0.83 16.20
N SER A 393 1.56 -1.72 15.25
CA SER A 393 0.20 -2.30 15.18
C SER A 393 0.15 -3.70 14.54
N ALA A 394 -0.99 -4.09 13.95
CA ALA A 394 -1.23 -5.46 13.49
C ALA A 394 -1.11 -5.65 11.96
N ALA A 395 -0.78 -6.88 11.54
CA ALA A 395 -0.93 -7.29 10.15
C ALA A 395 -2.41 -7.41 9.76
N ILE A 396 -3.20 -8.07 10.61
CA ILE A 396 -4.65 -8.13 10.47
C ILE A 396 -5.25 -7.86 11.85
N ALA A 397 -6.02 -6.79 11.98
CA ALA A 397 -6.81 -6.48 13.15
C ALA A 397 -8.28 -6.76 12.91
N LEU A 398 -8.92 -7.44 13.85
CA LEU A 398 -10.36 -7.61 13.94
C LEU A 398 -10.84 -6.72 15.09
N GLY A 399 -11.55 -5.64 14.76
CA GLY A 399 -11.99 -4.61 15.70
C GLY A 399 -11.06 -3.39 15.81
N SER A 400 -11.17 -2.54 16.83
CA SER A 400 -12.04 -2.75 18.01
C SER A 400 -13.51 -2.45 17.79
N GLU A 401 -13.84 -1.73 16.72
CA GLU A 401 -15.21 -1.41 16.32
C GLU A 401 -15.81 -2.61 15.59
N MET A 402 -16.29 -3.60 16.35
CA MET A 402 -16.81 -4.89 15.83
C MET A 402 -18.26 -5.18 16.26
N SER A 403 -18.99 -4.14 16.65
CA SER A 403 -20.27 -4.25 17.35
C SER A 403 -21.43 -4.76 16.49
N GLY A 404 -21.34 -4.63 15.17
CA GLY A 404 -22.27 -5.24 14.21
C GLY A 404 -21.93 -6.70 13.88
N GLY A 405 -20.78 -7.20 14.33
CA GLY A 405 -20.28 -8.56 14.10
C GLY A 405 -19.18 -8.65 13.04
N ILE A 406 -18.27 -9.59 13.21
CA ILE A 406 -17.27 -10.00 12.22
C ILE A 406 -17.35 -11.53 12.10
N GLN A 407 -17.55 -12.05 10.88
CA GLN A 407 -17.74 -13.49 10.67
C GLN A 407 -17.14 -13.98 9.35
N ASP A 408 -16.66 -15.22 9.31
CA ASP A 408 -16.21 -15.87 8.06
C ASP A 408 -15.11 -15.04 7.37
N VAL A 409 -14.02 -14.84 8.12
CA VAL A 409 -12.81 -14.18 7.64
C VAL A 409 -11.77 -15.27 7.36
N ARG A 410 -11.35 -15.36 6.09
CA ARG A 410 -10.41 -16.37 5.59
C ARG A 410 -9.13 -15.65 5.15
N ALA A 411 -8.08 -15.79 5.95
CA ALA A 411 -6.78 -15.17 5.69
C ALA A 411 -5.73 -16.23 5.35
N GLU A 412 -5.08 -16.12 4.18
CA GLU A 412 -4.04 -17.06 3.77
C GLU A 412 -2.82 -16.39 3.10
N ASP A 413 -1.66 -17.05 3.14
CA ASP A 413 -0.42 -16.55 2.52
C ASP A 413 -0.07 -15.12 2.97
N ILE A 414 0.11 -14.94 4.28
CA ILE A 414 0.40 -13.64 4.90
C ILE A 414 1.87 -13.56 5.29
N THR A 415 2.55 -12.52 4.82
CA THR A 415 3.91 -12.17 5.25
C THR A 415 3.88 -10.90 6.08
N ALA A 416 4.37 -10.94 7.33
CA ALA A 416 4.51 -9.74 8.15
C ALA A 416 5.97 -9.57 8.59
N ILE A 417 6.49 -8.35 8.46
CA ILE A 417 7.89 -8.03 8.73
C ILE A 417 7.95 -6.80 9.62
N HIS A 418 8.68 -6.87 10.74
CA HIS A 418 8.76 -5.76 11.71
C HIS A 418 7.39 -5.23 12.09
N THR A 419 6.45 -6.13 12.40
CA THR A 419 5.08 -5.78 12.75
C THR A 419 4.83 -6.09 14.23
N GLU A 420 4.08 -5.26 14.95
CA GLU A 420 3.89 -5.49 16.40
C GLU A 420 3.15 -6.81 16.65
N SER A 421 2.06 -7.06 15.92
CA SER A 421 1.31 -8.32 16.03
C SER A 421 0.89 -8.92 14.70
N GLY A 422 0.79 -10.25 14.62
CA GLY A 422 0.24 -10.94 13.46
C GLY A 422 -1.26 -10.68 13.31
N VAL A 423 -2.07 -11.61 13.81
CA VAL A 423 -3.52 -11.41 13.91
C VAL A 423 -3.87 -10.88 15.29
N ARG A 424 -4.58 -9.75 15.33
CA ARG A 424 -4.99 -9.04 16.54
C ARG A 424 -6.50 -8.98 16.66
N ILE A 425 -7.08 -9.48 17.75
CA ILE A 425 -8.51 -9.31 18.06
C ILE A 425 -8.65 -8.31 19.21
N LYS A 426 -9.39 -7.23 18.98
CA LYS A 426 -9.58 -6.14 19.95
C LYS A 426 -11.07 -6.02 20.26
N THR A 427 -11.45 -6.12 21.52
CA THR A 427 -12.81 -5.83 21.97
C THR A 427 -12.84 -5.36 23.43
N ALA A 428 -14.01 -4.96 23.91
CA ALA A 428 -14.28 -4.56 25.27
C ALA A 428 -15.72 -4.88 25.68
N ILE A 429 -15.97 -5.02 26.98
CA ILE A 429 -17.32 -4.95 27.55
C ILE A 429 -18.00 -3.67 27.05
N GLY A 430 -19.21 -3.77 26.48
CA GLY A 430 -19.89 -2.64 25.84
C GLY A 430 -19.94 -2.73 24.33
N ARG A 431 -18.99 -3.46 23.72
CA ARG A 431 -19.00 -3.67 22.27
C ARG A 431 -20.16 -4.54 21.81
N GLY A 432 -20.56 -5.54 22.60
CA GLY A 432 -21.48 -6.58 22.14
C GLY A 432 -20.99 -7.25 20.85
N GLY A 433 -21.95 -7.68 20.01
CA GLY A 433 -21.63 -8.28 18.73
C GLY A 433 -20.81 -9.57 18.87
N TYR A 434 -20.01 -9.87 17.84
CA TYR A 434 -19.21 -11.08 17.81
C TYR A 434 -18.00 -10.95 16.89
N VAL A 435 -16.96 -11.75 17.15
CA VAL A 435 -15.91 -12.10 16.18
C VAL A 435 -15.85 -13.61 16.14
N LYS A 436 -16.29 -14.22 15.03
CA LYS A 436 -16.38 -15.68 14.93
C LYS A 436 -16.06 -16.24 13.56
N ASP A 437 -15.82 -17.54 13.49
CA ASP A 437 -15.50 -18.24 12.25
C ASP A 437 -14.33 -17.56 11.51
N ILE A 438 -13.23 -17.42 12.24
CA ILE A 438 -11.99 -16.81 11.74
C ILE A 438 -11.02 -17.93 11.39
N TYR A 439 -10.50 -17.90 10.17
CA TYR A 439 -9.64 -18.94 9.63
C TYR A 439 -8.38 -18.32 9.06
N VAL A 440 -7.23 -18.70 9.60
CA VAL A 440 -5.93 -18.15 9.22
C VAL A 440 -4.99 -19.30 8.90
N LYS A 441 -4.41 -19.30 7.70
CA LYS A 441 -3.53 -20.36 7.23
C LYS A 441 -2.29 -19.80 6.54
N GLY A 442 -1.10 -20.34 6.81
CA GLY A 442 0.08 -19.98 6.03
C GLY A 442 0.56 -18.56 6.33
N MET A 443 1.04 -18.34 7.56
CA MET A 443 1.67 -17.07 7.92
C MET A 443 3.18 -17.23 8.07
N THR A 444 3.94 -16.31 7.47
CA THR A 444 5.38 -16.16 7.69
C THR A 444 5.65 -14.82 8.36
N LEU A 445 6.19 -14.85 9.57
CA LEU A 445 6.28 -13.68 10.44
C LEU A 445 7.73 -13.43 10.89
N HIS A 446 8.24 -12.24 10.61
CA HIS A 446 9.63 -11.89 10.90
C HIS A 446 9.71 -10.70 11.86
N THR A 447 10.40 -10.89 12.98
CA THR A 447 10.63 -9.86 14.00
C THR A 447 9.32 -9.26 14.51
N MET A 448 8.62 -10.05 15.33
CA MET A 448 7.33 -9.68 15.88
C MET A 448 7.41 -9.44 17.38
N LYS A 449 6.55 -8.55 17.89
CA LYS A 449 6.32 -8.52 19.34
C LYS A 449 5.45 -9.69 19.76
N TRP A 450 4.26 -9.84 19.15
CA TRP A 450 3.30 -10.94 19.38
C TRP A 450 2.94 -11.67 18.08
N VAL A 451 2.91 -13.00 18.08
CA VAL A 451 2.33 -13.74 16.94
C VAL A 451 0.81 -13.66 16.99
N PHE A 452 0.23 -13.97 18.16
CA PHE A 452 -1.20 -13.89 18.42
C PHE A 452 -1.47 -12.87 19.52
N TRP A 453 -2.38 -11.93 19.28
CA TRP A 453 -2.83 -11.01 20.32
C TRP A 453 -4.35 -10.89 20.35
N MET A 454 -4.97 -11.15 21.51
CA MET A 454 -6.36 -10.89 21.78
C MET A 454 -6.51 -10.11 23.09
N THR A 455 -7.46 -9.17 23.14
CA THR A 455 -7.81 -8.48 24.38
C THR A 455 -9.31 -8.19 24.44
N GLY A 456 -9.92 -8.51 25.58
CA GLY A 456 -11.28 -8.15 25.97
C GLY A 456 -11.40 -6.84 26.77
N SER A 457 -10.31 -6.08 26.90
CA SER A 457 -10.25 -4.85 27.70
C SER A 457 -9.74 -3.65 26.90
N TYR A 458 -10.12 -3.55 25.62
CA TYR A 458 -9.65 -2.47 24.74
C TYR A 458 -10.32 -1.14 25.11
N GLY A 459 -9.59 -0.27 25.82
CA GLY A 459 -10.12 0.87 26.58
C GLY A 459 -10.64 2.09 25.81
N SER A 460 -11.30 1.92 24.67
CA SER A 460 -11.97 3.01 23.94
C SER A 460 -13.46 2.72 23.82
N HIS A 461 -14.32 3.74 23.94
CA HIS A 461 -15.76 3.66 23.69
C HIS A 461 -16.22 4.91 22.94
N ALA A 462 -17.33 4.81 22.20
CA ALA A 462 -17.86 5.94 21.46
C ALA A 462 -18.19 7.10 22.42
N ASP A 463 -18.85 6.76 23.52
CA ASP A 463 -19.23 7.67 24.59
C ASP A 463 -19.37 6.90 25.91
N SER A 464 -19.93 7.54 26.94
CA SER A 464 -20.20 6.94 28.24
C SER A 464 -21.53 6.17 28.31
N HIS A 465 -22.26 6.02 27.21
CA HIS A 465 -23.59 5.40 27.15
C HIS A 465 -23.58 3.95 26.63
N TYR A 466 -22.40 3.35 26.43
CA TYR A 466 -22.29 1.94 26.08
C TYR A 466 -22.94 1.06 27.15
N ASP A 467 -23.54 -0.06 26.73
CA ASP A 467 -24.21 -0.99 27.64
C ASP A 467 -23.16 -1.90 28.32
N PRO A 468 -22.91 -1.79 29.64
CA PRO A 468 -21.94 -2.64 30.33
C PRO A 468 -22.34 -4.12 30.38
N LYS A 469 -23.55 -4.48 29.95
CA LYS A 469 -24.01 -5.87 29.80
C LYS A 469 -23.82 -6.42 28.38
N ALA A 470 -23.47 -5.57 27.41
CA ALA A 470 -23.19 -5.99 26.04
C ALA A 470 -21.81 -6.65 25.95
N LEU A 471 -21.76 -7.94 26.24
CA LEU A 471 -20.57 -8.77 26.16
C LEU A 471 -20.34 -9.27 24.71
N PRO A 472 -19.10 -9.20 24.20
CA PRO A 472 -18.77 -9.65 22.85
C PRO A 472 -18.52 -11.17 22.78
N GLU A 473 -19.16 -11.89 21.86
CA GLU A 473 -18.83 -13.30 21.63
C GLU A 473 -17.57 -13.42 20.75
N ILE A 474 -16.46 -13.94 21.32
CA ILE A 474 -15.26 -14.28 20.55
C ILE A 474 -15.12 -15.80 20.50
N LYS A 475 -15.34 -16.38 19.31
CA LYS A 475 -15.49 -17.84 19.18
C LYS A 475 -15.01 -18.40 17.84
N GLY A 476 -14.37 -19.56 17.85
CA GLY A 476 -14.03 -20.25 16.59
C GLY A 476 -12.93 -19.52 15.83
N ILE A 477 -11.79 -19.36 16.49
CA ILE A 477 -10.62 -18.67 15.96
C ILE A 477 -9.56 -19.70 15.62
N ASN A 478 -9.32 -19.92 14.33
CA ASN A 478 -8.48 -20.98 13.82
C ASN A 478 -7.19 -20.43 13.20
N TYR A 479 -6.05 -20.94 13.66
CA TYR A 479 -4.73 -20.65 13.14
C TYR A 479 -4.05 -21.94 12.72
N ARG A 480 -3.50 -21.97 11.51
CA ARG A 480 -2.79 -23.12 10.97
C ARG A 480 -1.59 -22.71 10.14
N ASP A 481 -0.54 -23.53 10.16
CA ASP A 481 0.65 -23.37 9.33
C ASP A 481 1.29 -21.98 9.53
N VAL A 482 1.71 -21.68 10.76
CA VAL A 482 2.35 -20.39 11.13
C VAL A 482 3.81 -20.62 11.45
N VAL A 483 4.70 -19.92 10.76
CA VAL A 483 6.13 -19.88 11.06
C VAL A 483 6.50 -18.45 11.41
N ALA A 484 7.15 -18.29 12.57
CA ALA A 484 7.60 -17.00 13.04
C ALA A 484 9.05 -17.06 13.54
N ASP A 485 9.82 -16.00 13.34
CA ASP A 485 11.15 -15.85 13.92
C ASP A 485 11.41 -14.47 14.51
N ASN A 486 12.42 -14.43 15.38
CA ASN A 486 12.82 -13.25 16.13
C ASN A 486 11.65 -12.63 16.93
N VAL A 487 10.84 -13.50 17.57
CA VAL A 487 9.64 -13.10 18.29
C VAL A 487 9.93 -12.78 19.76
N THR A 488 9.37 -11.71 20.32
CA THR A 488 9.60 -11.36 21.75
C THR A 488 8.61 -12.05 22.71
N MET A 489 7.37 -12.25 22.27
CA MET A 489 6.27 -12.92 22.96
C MET A 489 5.51 -13.79 21.95
N ALA A 490 5.29 -15.07 22.23
CA ALA A 490 4.52 -15.93 21.35
C ALA A 490 3.05 -15.45 21.27
N ALA A 491 2.41 -15.26 22.42
CA ALA A 491 1.03 -14.76 22.45
C ALA A 491 0.67 -13.99 23.70
N ARG A 492 -0.33 -13.13 23.55
CA ARG A 492 -1.10 -12.53 24.64
C ARG A 492 -2.59 -12.73 24.34
N LEU A 493 -3.25 -13.61 25.07
CA LEU A 493 -4.64 -14.00 24.84
C LEU A 493 -5.44 -13.71 26.11
N GLU A 494 -6.09 -12.56 26.16
CA GLU A 494 -6.82 -12.09 27.34
C GLU A 494 -8.29 -11.92 26.98
N GLY A 495 -9.13 -12.84 27.46
CA GLY A 495 -10.58 -12.74 27.35
C GLY A 495 -11.20 -11.81 28.38
N ILE A 496 -12.49 -11.99 28.63
CA ILE A 496 -13.24 -11.23 29.64
C ILE A 496 -13.58 -12.18 30.80
N SER A 497 -13.29 -11.76 32.03
CA SER A 497 -13.70 -12.50 33.22
C SER A 497 -15.21 -12.74 33.18
N SER A 498 -15.65 -13.99 33.35
CA SER A 498 -17.04 -14.49 33.20
C SER A 498 -17.60 -14.60 31.77
N ASP A 499 -16.84 -14.20 30.74
CA ASP A 499 -17.18 -14.39 29.32
C ASP A 499 -15.91 -14.72 28.52
N PRO A 500 -15.36 -15.93 28.70
CA PRO A 500 -14.08 -16.29 28.12
C PRO A 500 -14.14 -16.37 26.59
N PHE A 501 -13.01 -16.12 25.92
CA PHE A 501 -12.91 -16.35 24.47
C PHE A 501 -12.71 -17.85 24.21
N THR A 502 -13.55 -18.45 23.39
CA THR A 502 -13.64 -19.92 23.26
C THR A 502 -13.38 -20.42 21.85
N GLY A 503 -13.17 -21.73 21.69
CA GLY A 503 -12.98 -22.34 20.37
C GLY A 503 -11.75 -21.79 19.64
N ILE A 504 -10.69 -21.43 20.38
CA ILE A 504 -9.39 -21.10 19.80
C ILE A 504 -8.71 -22.40 19.38
N CYS A 505 -8.33 -22.52 18.12
CA CYS A 505 -7.64 -23.69 17.59
C CYS A 505 -6.32 -23.25 16.95
N ILE A 506 -5.18 -23.76 17.42
CA ILE A 506 -3.85 -23.41 16.89
C ILE A 506 -3.11 -24.69 16.50
N ALA A 507 -2.84 -24.90 15.21
CA ALA A 507 -2.16 -26.10 14.73
C ALA A 507 -0.95 -25.80 13.84
N ASN A 508 0.06 -26.65 13.92
CA ASN A 508 1.28 -26.57 13.10
C ASN A 508 1.93 -25.18 13.14
N VAL A 509 2.37 -24.78 14.34
CA VAL A 509 2.93 -23.45 14.59
C VAL A 509 4.33 -23.55 15.17
N THR A 510 5.30 -22.91 14.52
CA THR A 510 6.69 -22.83 14.99
C THR A 510 7.08 -21.38 15.19
N ILE A 511 7.39 -21.00 16.43
CA ILE A 511 7.78 -19.65 16.82
C ILE A 511 9.21 -19.69 17.37
N ASN A 512 10.16 -19.20 16.59
CA ASN A 512 11.54 -19.02 17.01
C ASN A 512 11.67 -17.72 17.79
N MET A 513 11.92 -17.84 19.10
CA MET A 513 11.99 -16.71 20.02
C MET A 513 13.30 -15.92 19.82
N ALA A 514 13.22 -14.59 19.96
CA ALA A 514 14.37 -13.70 19.93
C ALA A 514 15.32 -13.95 21.12
N ALA A 515 16.60 -13.60 20.97
CA ALA A 515 17.61 -13.76 22.04
C ALA A 515 17.25 -13.07 23.37
N LYS A 516 16.50 -11.95 23.30
CA LYS A 516 16.01 -11.19 24.46
C LYS A 516 14.51 -11.36 24.70
N ALA A 517 13.94 -12.48 24.25
CA ALA A 517 12.52 -12.80 24.46
C ALA A 517 12.16 -12.94 25.94
N LYS A 518 10.86 -12.84 26.24
CA LYS A 518 10.36 -13.05 27.60
C LYS A 518 10.46 -14.54 27.98
N LYS A 519 10.81 -14.80 29.25
CA LYS A 519 10.92 -16.16 29.81
C LYS A 519 9.61 -16.94 29.74
N GLN A 520 8.49 -16.25 29.93
CA GLN A 520 7.15 -16.78 29.75
C GLN A 520 6.56 -16.17 28.46
N PRO A 521 6.67 -16.86 27.32
CA PRO A 521 6.31 -16.30 26.03
C PRO A 521 4.80 -16.31 25.76
N TRP A 522 4.02 -16.99 26.59
CA TRP A 522 2.56 -17.08 26.49
C TRP A 522 1.90 -16.46 27.72
N THR A 523 0.94 -15.58 27.48
CA THR A 523 0.03 -15.06 28.52
C THR A 523 -1.39 -15.42 28.10
N CYS A 524 -2.11 -16.18 28.92
CA CYS A 524 -3.48 -16.58 28.66
C CYS A 524 -4.33 -16.40 29.92
N THR A 525 -5.46 -15.72 29.77
CA THR A 525 -6.43 -15.47 30.85
C THR A 525 -7.83 -15.46 30.24
N ASP A 526 -8.79 -16.16 30.86
CA ASP A 526 -10.18 -16.22 30.41
C ASP A 526 -10.32 -16.62 28.93
N ILE A 527 -9.58 -17.66 28.52
CA ILE A 527 -9.65 -18.23 27.18
C ILE A 527 -9.73 -19.76 27.25
N GLU A 528 -10.30 -20.37 26.22
CA GLU A 528 -10.41 -21.82 26.06
C GLU A 528 -10.20 -22.22 24.60
N GLY A 529 -9.51 -23.34 24.38
CA GLY A 529 -9.25 -23.86 23.05
C GLY A 529 -8.39 -25.10 23.05
N THR A 530 -7.76 -25.39 21.92
CA THR A 530 -6.87 -26.54 21.73
C THR A 530 -5.67 -26.15 20.87
N THR A 531 -4.58 -26.88 21.04
CA THR A 531 -3.40 -26.77 20.16
C THR A 531 -2.99 -28.13 19.59
N SER A 532 -2.22 -28.15 18.51
CA SER A 532 -1.63 -29.37 17.95
C SER A 532 -0.32 -29.06 17.23
N GLY A 533 0.82 -29.54 17.73
CA GLY A 533 2.13 -29.28 17.11
C GLY A 533 2.53 -27.79 17.16
N VAL A 534 2.48 -27.19 18.34
CA VAL A 534 2.80 -25.78 18.57
C VAL A 534 4.05 -25.65 19.44
N THR A 535 5.05 -24.90 18.96
CA THR A 535 6.29 -24.59 19.69
C THR A 535 6.52 -23.07 19.73
N PRO A 536 6.84 -22.47 20.90
CA PRO A 536 7.02 -23.08 22.22
C PRO A 536 5.70 -23.50 22.88
N LYS A 537 5.77 -24.37 23.91
CA LYS A 537 4.60 -24.94 24.59
C LYS A 537 3.58 -23.85 25.01
N PRO A 538 2.31 -23.95 24.57
CA PRO A 538 1.24 -23.01 24.95
C PRO A 538 0.81 -23.09 26.41
N CYS A 539 -0.13 -22.22 26.79
CA CYS A 539 -0.80 -22.24 28.09
C CYS A 539 -1.63 -23.50 28.32
N ASN A 540 -1.90 -23.86 29.58
CA ASN A 540 -2.75 -25.01 29.92
C ASN A 540 -4.20 -24.88 29.43
N SER A 541 -4.70 -23.65 29.23
CA SER A 541 -6.02 -23.38 28.64
C SER A 541 -6.11 -23.72 27.15
N LEU A 542 -4.99 -24.09 26.52
CA LEU A 542 -4.87 -24.52 25.13
C LEU A 542 -4.15 -25.88 25.07
N PRO A 543 -4.72 -26.95 25.65
CA PRO A 543 -4.10 -28.26 25.71
C PRO A 543 -3.69 -28.77 24.33
N ASP A 544 -2.49 -29.31 24.25
CA ASP A 544 -1.97 -29.98 23.05
C ASP A 544 -2.67 -31.32 22.86
N GLN A 545 -3.30 -31.49 21.69
CA GLN A 545 -4.03 -32.68 21.30
C GLN A 545 -3.17 -33.70 20.55
N GLY A 546 -1.86 -33.45 20.39
CA GLY A 546 -0.96 -34.36 19.67
C GLY A 546 -0.85 -34.04 18.17
N GLN A 547 0.16 -34.63 17.54
CA GLN A 547 0.55 -34.31 16.17
C GLN A 547 -0.43 -34.88 15.13
N GLU A 548 -1.13 -35.95 15.49
CA GLU A 548 -2.20 -36.59 14.73
C GLU A 548 -3.43 -35.69 14.53
N ASN A 549 -3.64 -34.72 15.43
CA ASN A 549 -4.81 -33.83 15.43
C ASN A 549 -4.55 -32.45 14.78
N ILE A 550 -3.42 -32.28 14.07
CA ILE A 550 -3.11 -31.03 13.34
C ILE A 550 -4.23 -30.60 12.36
N LYS A 551 -4.99 -31.56 11.82
CA LYS A 551 -6.13 -31.29 10.94
C LYS A 551 -7.38 -30.76 11.67
N ALA A 552 -7.39 -30.69 13.00
CA ALA A 552 -8.57 -30.20 13.74
C ALA A 552 -8.83 -28.69 13.51
N CYS A 553 -7.78 -27.88 13.27
CA CYS A 553 -7.91 -26.47 12.94
C CYS A 553 -8.03 -26.27 11.42
N ASP A 554 -9.09 -26.82 10.83
CA ASP A 554 -9.25 -26.80 9.38
C ASP A 554 -9.57 -25.40 8.84
N PHE A 555 -8.98 -25.11 7.68
CA PHE A 555 -9.27 -23.94 6.88
C PHE A 555 -10.34 -24.33 5.84
N PRO A 556 -11.43 -23.57 5.70
CA PRO A 556 -12.49 -23.87 4.73
C PRO A 556 -11.94 -24.07 3.32
N THR A 557 -12.42 -25.09 2.63
CA THR A 557 -11.96 -25.45 1.27
C THR A 557 -12.93 -25.02 0.17
N ASP A 558 -14.15 -24.65 0.55
CA ASP A 558 -15.09 -23.97 -0.33
C ASP A 558 -14.60 -22.57 -0.68
N ASP A 559 -14.89 -22.12 -1.90
CA ASP A 559 -14.64 -20.75 -2.31
C ASP A 559 -15.79 -19.84 -1.86
N LEU A 560 -15.47 -18.61 -1.46
CA LEU A 560 -16.49 -17.59 -1.25
C LEU A 560 -17.01 -17.06 -2.61
N PRO A 561 -18.25 -16.54 -2.70
CA PRO A 561 -18.81 -16.10 -3.98
C PRO A 561 -17.93 -15.09 -4.73
N ILE A 562 -17.25 -14.18 -4.02
CA ILE A 562 -16.32 -13.20 -4.60
C ILE A 562 -15.15 -13.84 -5.35
N ASP A 563 -14.77 -15.08 -5.02
CA ASP A 563 -13.67 -15.76 -5.70
C ASP A 563 -14.01 -16.17 -7.14
N SER A 564 -15.29 -16.42 -7.40
CA SER A 564 -15.81 -16.69 -8.74
C SER A 564 -15.79 -15.47 -9.67
N LEU A 565 -15.64 -14.26 -9.12
CA LEU A 565 -15.66 -13.02 -9.89
C LEU A 565 -14.39 -12.87 -10.73
N LYS A 566 -14.56 -12.89 -12.05
CA LYS A 566 -13.48 -12.73 -13.03
C LYS A 566 -13.44 -11.30 -13.58
N LEU A 567 -12.26 -10.69 -13.53
CA LEU A 567 -12.02 -9.40 -14.17
C LEU A 567 -11.95 -9.55 -15.70
N LYS A 568 -12.62 -8.64 -16.41
CA LYS A 568 -12.60 -8.53 -17.88
C LYS A 568 -11.37 -7.76 -18.33
N LYS A 569 -10.92 -8.04 -19.56
CA LYS A 569 -9.88 -7.25 -20.23
C LYS A 569 -10.55 -6.05 -20.90
N CYS A 570 -10.27 -4.85 -20.43
CA CYS A 570 -10.79 -3.59 -20.93
C CYS A 570 -9.69 -2.80 -21.62
N ALA A 571 -10.06 -1.88 -22.51
CA ALA A 571 -9.11 -1.04 -23.24
C ALA A 571 -9.56 0.42 -23.23
N TYR A 572 -8.61 1.32 -23.04
CA TYR A 572 -8.81 2.75 -23.22
C TYR A 572 -8.10 3.20 -24.50
N ARG A 573 -8.74 4.08 -25.27
CA ARG A 573 -8.14 4.69 -26.47
C ARG A 573 -7.83 6.15 -26.18
N ILE A 574 -6.55 6.51 -26.12
CA ILE A 574 -6.14 7.91 -25.98
C ILE A 574 -6.54 8.63 -27.26
N LYS A 575 -7.44 9.61 -27.14
CA LYS A 575 -7.72 10.56 -28.22
C LYS A 575 -6.56 11.56 -28.22
N HIS A 576 -5.73 11.56 -29.26
CA HIS A 576 -4.77 12.65 -29.46
C HIS A 576 -5.57 13.90 -29.80
N ALA A 577 -5.32 14.98 -29.04
CA ALA A 577 -5.86 16.30 -29.31
C ALA A 577 -5.27 16.90 -30.59
#